data_AF-A0A2J8JK25-F1
#
_entry.id   AF-A0A2J8JK25-F1
#
_cell.length_a   1.000
_cell.length_b   1.000
_cell.length_c   1.000
_cell.angle_alpha   90.00
_cell.angle_beta   90.00
_cell.angle_gamma   90.00
#
_symmetry.space_group_name_H-M   'P 1'
#
loop_
_entity.id
_entity.type
_entity.pdbx_description
1 polymer ?
#
loop_
_entity_poly.entity_id
_entity_poly.type
_entity_poly.pdbx_seq_one_letter_code
_entity_poly.pdbx_strand_id
1 'polypeptide(L)'
;KPLGPPPPSYTCFRCGKPGHYIKNCPTNGDKNFESGPRIKKSTGIPRSFMMEVKDPNMKGAMLTNTGKYAIPTIDAEAYAIGKKEKPPFLPEEPSSSSEEDDPIPDELLCLICKDIMTDAVVIPCCGNSYCDECKKC
;
A
#
# COMPACT_ATOMS: atom_id res chain seq x y z
N LYS A 1 -34.91 -1.35 -12.65
CA LYS A 1 -35.86 -2.50 -12.57
C LYS A 1 -35.46 -3.33 -11.36
N PRO A 2 -36.29 -3.51 -10.32
CA PRO A 2 -35.91 -4.36 -9.21
C PRO A 2 -35.87 -5.79 -9.76
N LEU A 3 -34.67 -6.32 -9.90
CA LEU A 3 -34.49 -7.75 -10.13
C LEU A 3 -34.99 -8.42 -8.85
N GLY A 4 -35.85 -9.44 -8.99
CA GLY A 4 -36.46 -10.16 -7.86
C GLY A 4 -35.43 -10.69 -6.86
N PRO A 5 -35.87 -11.34 -5.77
CA PRO A 5 -34.95 -11.88 -4.78
C PRO A 5 -33.87 -12.73 -5.46
N PRO A 6 -32.59 -12.60 -5.03
CA PRO A 6 -31.51 -13.33 -5.66
C PRO A 6 -31.76 -14.85 -5.58
N PRO A 7 -31.25 -15.62 -6.54
CA PRO A 7 -31.41 -17.07 -6.53
C PRO A 7 -30.84 -17.69 -5.24
N PRO A 8 -31.33 -18.88 -4.82
CA PRO A 8 -30.93 -19.50 -3.54
C PRO A 8 -29.42 -19.74 -3.39
N SER A 9 -28.70 -19.89 -4.51
CA SER A 9 -27.25 -20.09 -4.55
C SER A 9 -26.43 -18.80 -4.44
N TYR A 10 -27.06 -17.62 -4.57
CA TYR A 10 -26.36 -16.35 -4.49
C TYR A 10 -26.18 -15.92 -3.03
N THR A 11 -24.93 -15.62 -2.69
CA THR A 11 -24.55 -15.04 -1.40
C THR A 11 -24.07 -13.61 -1.61
N CYS A 12 -24.46 -12.70 -0.73
CA CYS A 12 -24.05 -11.31 -0.83
C CYS A 12 -22.52 -11.17 -0.75
N PHE A 13 -21.91 -10.49 -1.71
CA PHE A 13 -20.46 -10.29 -1.77
C PHE A 13 -19.92 -9.30 -0.72
N ARG A 14 -20.78 -8.55 -0.02
CA ARG A 14 -20.37 -7.75 1.15
C ARG A 14 -20.44 -8.61 2.42
N CYS A 15 -21.64 -9.02 2.83
CA CYS A 15 -21.81 -9.69 4.14
C CYS A 15 -21.81 -11.22 4.14
N GLY A 16 -21.78 -11.89 2.99
CA GLY A 16 -21.79 -13.35 2.88
C GLY A 16 -23.14 -14.02 3.16
N LYS A 17 -24.16 -13.28 3.62
CA LYS A 17 -25.50 -13.84 3.86
C LYS A 17 -26.29 -13.95 2.53
N PRO A 18 -27.08 -15.04 2.34
CA PRO A 18 -27.96 -15.16 1.18
C PRO A 18 -29.19 -14.23 1.29
N GLY A 19 -29.99 -14.15 0.22
CA GLY A 19 -31.30 -13.48 0.23
C GLY A 19 -31.32 -12.00 -0.19
N HIS A 20 -30.16 -11.38 -0.43
CA HIS A 20 -30.09 -10.01 -0.97
C HIS A 20 -28.86 -9.82 -1.85
N TYR A 21 -28.94 -8.95 -2.85
CA TYR A 21 -27.80 -8.53 -3.66
C TYR A 21 -26.86 -7.60 -2.90
N ILE A 22 -25.58 -7.56 -3.29
CA ILE A 22 -24.58 -6.64 -2.69
C ILE A 22 -25.05 -5.18 -2.61
N LYS A 23 -25.80 -4.71 -3.62
CA LYS A 23 -26.36 -3.34 -3.67
C LYS A 23 -27.40 -3.07 -2.58
N ASN A 24 -28.07 -4.12 -2.11
CA ASN A 24 -29.13 -4.07 -1.11
C ASN A 24 -28.65 -4.69 0.21
N CYS A 25 -27.33 -4.67 0.46
CA CYS A 25 -26.77 -5.25 1.66
C CYS A 25 -27.13 -4.40 2.89
N PRO A 26 -27.70 -5.00 3.96
CA PRO A 26 -28.05 -4.25 5.17
C PRO A 26 -26.83 -3.62 5.84
N THR A 27 -25.63 -4.19 5.64
CA THR A 27 -24.37 -3.66 6.19
C THR A 27 -23.69 -2.62 5.30
N ASN A 28 -24.38 -2.09 4.28
CA ASN A 28 -23.80 -1.10 3.37
C ASN A 28 -23.54 0.27 4.02
N GLY A 29 -24.28 0.60 5.09
CA GLY A 29 -24.08 1.83 5.87
C GLY A 29 -22.98 1.73 6.94
N ASP A 30 -22.56 0.52 7.30
CA ASP A 30 -21.57 0.30 8.35
C ASP A 30 -20.16 0.42 7.79
N LYS A 31 -19.46 1.51 8.13
CA LYS A 31 -18.05 1.73 7.76
C LYS A 31 -17.08 0.75 8.44
N ASN A 32 -17.51 0.12 9.55
CA ASN A 32 -16.75 -0.86 10.31
C ASN A 32 -16.98 -2.31 9.82
N PHE A 33 -17.87 -2.52 8.84
CA PHE A 33 -18.15 -3.86 8.35
C PHE A 33 -17.07 -4.30 7.35
N GLU A 34 -16.01 -4.91 7.87
CA GLU A 34 -15.01 -5.64 7.10
C GLU A 34 -15.62 -6.93 6.56
N SER A 35 -15.57 -7.10 5.24
CA SER A 35 -16.06 -8.33 4.60
C SER A 35 -15.08 -9.46 4.93
N GLY A 36 -15.51 -10.44 5.73
CA GLY A 36 -14.65 -11.54 6.16
C GLY A 36 -13.92 -12.24 4.99
N PRO A 37 -12.70 -12.79 5.24
CA PRO A 37 -11.89 -13.41 4.21
C PRO A 37 -12.64 -14.59 3.57
N ARG A 38 -12.93 -14.47 2.26
CA ARG A 38 -13.50 -15.57 1.48
C ARG A 38 -12.39 -16.45 0.95
N ILE A 39 -12.39 -17.72 1.38
CA ILE A 39 -11.52 -18.74 0.80
C ILE A 39 -11.90 -18.93 -0.67
N LYS A 40 -10.95 -18.67 -1.56
CA LYS A 40 -11.10 -18.88 -3.01
C LYS A 40 -10.75 -20.34 -3.34
N LYS A 41 -11.48 -20.92 -4.28
CA LYS A 41 -11.16 -22.26 -4.81
C LYS A 41 -10.07 -22.13 -5.88
N SER A 42 -9.06 -23.00 -5.86
CA SER A 42 -8.04 -23.02 -6.92
C SER A 42 -8.64 -23.65 -8.19
N THR A 43 -8.61 -22.91 -9.29
CA THR A 43 -9.04 -23.38 -10.62
C THR A 43 -7.91 -23.12 -11.60
N GLY A 44 -7.64 -24.07 -12.50
CA GLY A 44 -6.66 -23.90 -13.59
C GLY A 44 -5.17 -23.99 -13.24
N ILE A 45 -4.77 -23.90 -11.97
CA ILE A 45 -3.35 -23.99 -11.56
C ILE A 45 -2.96 -25.45 -11.25
N PRO A 46 -1.89 -26.01 -11.85
CA PRO A 46 -1.45 -27.38 -11.61
C PRO A 46 -0.93 -27.61 -10.19
N ARG A 47 -1.19 -28.79 -9.62
CA ARG A 47 -0.83 -29.15 -8.23
C ARG A 47 0.67 -29.07 -7.92
N SER A 48 1.53 -29.23 -8.93
CA SER A 48 2.99 -29.14 -8.78
C SER A 48 3.45 -27.75 -8.33
N PHE A 49 2.66 -26.71 -8.62
CA PHE A 49 2.95 -25.32 -8.23
C PHE A 49 2.25 -24.93 -6.92
N MET A 50 1.67 -25.89 -6.19
CA MET A 50 1.00 -25.65 -4.92
C MET A 50 1.75 -26.27 -3.74
N MET A 51 1.88 -25.50 -2.67
CA MET A 51 2.34 -25.95 -1.37
C MET A 51 1.12 -26.13 -0.44
N GLU A 52 0.94 -27.34 0.11
CA GLU A 52 -0.14 -27.60 1.07
C GLU A 52 0.13 -26.85 2.39
N VAL A 53 -0.89 -26.18 2.93
CA VAL A 53 -0.80 -25.43 4.20
C VAL A 53 -1.86 -25.92 5.18
N LYS A 54 -1.55 -25.87 6.48
CA LYS A 54 -2.48 -26.31 7.54
C LYS A 54 -3.47 -25.20 7.92
N ASP A 55 -3.06 -23.95 7.79
CA ASP A 55 -3.82 -22.80 8.28
C ASP A 55 -4.69 -22.17 7.17
N PRO A 56 -6.03 -22.11 7.35
CA PRO A 56 -6.94 -21.50 6.37
C PRO A 56 -6.80 -19.97 6.25
N ASN A 57 -6.19 -19.31 7.23
CA ASN A 57 -6.11 -17.85 7.31
C ASN A 57 -4.78 -17.29 6.78
N MET A 58 -3.91 -18.15 6.23
CA MET A 58 -2.66 -17.69 5.65
C MET A 58 -2.92 -16.88 4.37
N LYS A 59 -2.17 -15.79 4.17
CA LYS A 59 -2.31 -14.93 2.99
C LYS A 59 -2.05 -15.76 1.72
N GLY A 60 -3.00 -15.76 0.79
CA GLY A 60 -2.92 -16.55 -0.44
C GLY A 60 -3.44 -17.99 -0.32
N ALA A 61 -3.96 -18.43 0.84
CA ALA A 61 -4.55 -19.76 0.98
C ALA A 61 -5.78 -19.95 0.07
N MET A 62 -5.71 -20.99 -0.76
CA MET A 62 -6.79 -21.41 -1.64
C MET A 62 -7.23 -22.84 -1.30
N LEU A 63 -8.52 -23.12 -1.50
CA LEU A 63 -9.05 -24.48 -1.35
C LEU A 63 -8.83 -25.26 -2.65
N THR A 64 -8.06 -26.35 -2.56
CA THR A 64 -7.87 -27.28 -3.67
C THR A 64 -9.12 -28.12 -3.93
N ASN A 65 -9.24 -28.71 -5.12
CA ASN A 65 -10.33 -29.64 -5.44
C ASN A 65 -10.38 -30.86 -4.48
N THR A 66 -9.25 -31.20 -3.84
CA THR A 66 -9.15 -32.27 -2.84
C THR A 66 -9.57 -31.84 -1.43
N GLY A 67 -10.06 -30.62 -1.25
CA GLY A 67 -10.51 -30.12 0.06
C GLY A 67 -9.38 -29.72 1.02
N LYS A 68 -8.13 -29.72 0.56
CA LYS A 68 -6.97 -29.24 1.32
C LYS A 68 -6.68 -27.77 1.01
N TYR A 69 -6.16 -27.03 1.97
CA TYR A 69 -5.65 -25.67 1.74
C TYR A 69 -4.26 -25.72 1.12
N ALA A 70 -4.03 -24.89 0.11
CA ALA A 70 -2.73 -24.76 -0.51
C ALA A 70 -2.51 -23.32 -1.00
N ILE A 71 -1.24 -22.93 -1.07
CA ILE A 71 -0.80 -21.63 -1.59
C ILE A 71 0.07 -21.89 -2.81
N PRO A 72 -0.06 -21.13 -3.91
CA PRO A 72 0.89 -21.20 -5.00
C PRO A 72 2.30 -20.87 -4.52
N THR A 73 3.32 -21.64 -4.93
CA THR A 73 4.70 -21.42 -4.50
C THR A 73 5.20 -20.01 -4.81
N ILE A 74 4.83 -19.48 -5.99
CA ILE A 74 5.16 -18.12 -6.44
C ILE A 74 4.56 -17.07 -5.48
N ASP A 75 3.32 -17.27 -5.02
CA ASP A 75 2.67 -16.34 -4.10
C ASP A 75 3.32 -16.42 -2.70
N ALA A 76 3.66 -17.63 -2.24
CA ALA A 76 4.35 -17.82 -0.97
C ALA A 76 5.71 -17.12 -0.93
N GLU A 77 6.48 -17.22 -2.02
CA GLU A 77 7.75 -16.51 -2.21
C GLU A 77 7.53 -14.99 -2.26
N ALA A 78 6.54 -14.52 -3.04
CA ALA A 78 6.24 -13.09 -3.13
C ALA A 78 5.85 -12.48 -1.78
N TYR A 79 5.14 -13.22 -0.94
CA TYR A 79 4.83 -12.80 0.43
C TYR A 79 6.06 -12.82 1.35
N ALA A 80 7.02 -13.71 1.13
CA ALA A 80 8.27 -13.75 1.89
C ALA A 80 9.22 -12.61 1.51
N ILE A 81 9.24 -12.19 0.23
CA ILE A 81 10.12 -11.15 -0.30
C ILE A 81 9.72 -9.73 0.18
N GLY A 82 8.52 -9.56 0.73
CA GLY A 82 8.02 -8.26 1.17
C GLY A 82 7.67 -7.35 -0.01
N LYS A 83 6.71 -6.43 0.19
CA LYS A 83 6.32 -5.49 -0.86
C LYS A 83 7.40 -4.43 -1.01
N LYS A 84 8.06 -4.39 -2.17
CA LYS A 84 8.82 -3.21 -2.59
C LYS A 84 7.84 -2.10 -2.91
N GLU A 85 7.87 -1.01 -2.14
CA GLU A 85 6.94 0.12 -2.32
C GLU A 85 7.24 0.94 -3.58
N LYS A 86 8.50 0.98 -4.01
CA LYS A 86 8.91 1.79 -5.15
C LYS A 86 8.97 0.93 -6.43
N PRO A 87 8.29 1.33 -7.52
CA PRO A 87 8.39 0.64 -8.79
C PRO A 87 9.83 0.73 -9.33
N PRO A 88 10.38 -0.35 -9.91
CA PRO A 88 11.77 -0.43 -10.38
C PRO A 88 12.11 0.50 -11.56
N PHE A 89 11.12 1.25 -12.06
CA PHE A 89 11.27 2.20 -13.16
C PHE A 89 11.55 3.63 -12.69
N LEU A 90 11.41 3.91 -11.38
CA LEU A 90 11.85 5.16 -10.80
C LEU A 90 13.35 5.05 -10.52
N PRO A 91 14.16 6.03 -10.95
CA PRO A 91 15.54 6.14 -10.49
C PRO A 91 15.59 5.96 -8.98
N GLU A 92 16.64 5.28 -8.51
CA GLU A 92 17.01 5.25 -7.10
C GLU A 92 17.43 6.68 -6.70
N GLU A 93 16.44 7.56 -6.55
CA GLU A 93 16.58 8.76 -5.74
C GLU A 93 17.04 8.24 -4.36
N PRO A 94 18.17 8.72 -3.84
CA PRO A 94 18.63 8.31 -2.53
C PRO A 94 17.48 8.50 -1.56
N SER A 95 17.10 7.41 -0.89
CA SER A 95 16.12 7.45 0.19
C SER A 95 16.53 8.55 1.15
N SER A 96 15.74 9.62 1.17
CA SER A 96 15.70 10.61 2.23
C SER A 96 15.23 9.91 3.51
N SER A 97 16.12 9.14 4.15
CA SER A 97 16.08 8.67 5.55
C SER A 97 17.14 7.57 5.77
N SER A 98 18.42 7.90 5.66
CA SER A 98 19.51 7.21 6.34
C SER A 98 20.53 8.27 6.74
N GLU A 99 20.89 8.28 8.01
CA GLU A 99 21.72 9.28 8.68
C GLU A 99 23.18 9.14 8.23
N GLU A 100 23.60 9.93 7.26
CA GLU A 100 24.99 10.28 7.04
C GLU A 100 25.07 11.80 6.85
N ASP A 101 25.43 12.49 7.94
CA ASP A 101 25.67 13.93 7.98
C ASP A 101 26.85 14.29 7.06
N ASP A 102 26.62 14.36 5.75
CA ASP A 102 27.46 15.16 4.88
C ASP A 102 27.31 16.62 5.35
N PRO A 103 28.40 17.27 5.82
CA PRO A 103 28.30 18.60 6.40
C PRO A 103 27.75 19.56 5.33
N ILE A 104 26.63 20.20 5.66
CA ILE A 104 25.97 21.16 4.78
C ILE A 104 27.01 22.21 4.38
N PRO A 105 27.27 22.43 3.06
CA PRO A 105 28.26 23.38 2.63
C PRO A 105 27.86 24.80 3.05
N ASP A 106 28.86 25.57 3.50
CA ASP A 106 28.68 26.94 4.03
C ASP A 106 28.02 27.91 3.02
N GLU A 107 28.00 27.58 1.73
CA GLU A 107 27.33 28.33 0.67
C GLU A 107 25.80 28.32 0.78
N LEU A 108 25.23 27.32 1.47
CA LEU A 108 23.79 27.16 1.67
C LEU A 108 23.31 27.74 3.01
N LEU A 109 24.22 28.28 3.81
CA LEU A 109 23.93 28.89 5.09
C LEU A 109 23.75 30.40 4.94
N CYS A 110 22.76 30.93 5.65
CA CYS A 110 22.54 32.36 5.74
C CYS A 110 23.66 33.00 6.56
N LEU A 111 24.36 34.00 6.03
CA LEU A 111 25.48 34.63 6.73
C LEU A 111 25.04 35.46 7.97
N ILE A 112 23.74 35.59 8.23
CA ILE A 112 23.16 36.30 9.38
C ILE A 112 22.78 35.33 10.51
N CYS A 113 21.94 34.33 10.22
CA CYS A 113 21.51 33.34 11.22
C CYS A 113 22.37 32.08 11.29
N LYS A 114 23.25 31.85 10.31
CA LYS A 114 24.12 30.66 10.17
C LYS A 114 23.37 29.32 10.07
N ASP A 115 22.09 29.38 9.74
CA ASP A 115 21.23 28.24 9.45
C ASP A 115 20.97 28.13 7.95
N ILE A 116 20.45 26.97 7.52
CA ILE A 116 20.04 26.75 6.13
C ILE A 116 19.05 27.81 5.68
N MET A 117 19.27 28.34 4.49
CA MET A 117 18.51 29.49 4.01
C MET A 117 17.05 29.12 3.71
N THR A 118 16.12 29.72 4.45
CA THR A 118 14.68 29.62 4.21
C THR A 118 14.20 30.82 3.38
N ASP A 119 13.53 30.55 2.25
CA ASP A 119 13.09 31.58 1.29
C ASP A 119 14.22 32.54 0.88
N ALA A 120 15.30 31.94 0.36
CA ALA A 120 16.50 32.65 -0.05
C ALA A 120 16.20 33.75 -1.09
N VAL A 121 16.64 34.99 -0.83
CA VAL A 121 16.69 36.00 -1.89
C VAL A 121 17.99 36.80 -1.90
N VAL A 122 18.36 37.21 -3.11
CA VAL A 122 19.62 37.87 -3.45
C VAL A 122 19.55 39.37 -3.17
N ILE A 123 20.54 39.90 -2.46
CA ILE A 123 20.66 41.35 -2.26
C ILE A 123 21.34 41.98 -3.49
N PRO A 124 20.72 42.97 -4.15
CA PRO A 124 21.19 43.52 -5.42
C PRO A 124 22.52 44.28 -5.34
N CYS A 125 22.99 44.67 -4.15
CA CYS A 125 24.26 45.40 -4.01
C CYS A 125 25.51 44.51 -4.10
N CYS A 126 25.42 43.25 -3.64
CA CYS A 126 26.57 42.36 -3.49
C CYS A 126 26.33 40.95 -4.04
N GLY A 127 25.11 40.62 -4.48
CA GLY A 127 24.79 39.29 -5.01
C GLY A 127 24.72 38.18 -3.96
N ASN A 128 24.81 38.53 -2.67
CA ASN A 128 24.73 37.56 -1.58
C ASN A 128 23.27 37.19 -1.29
N SER A 129 23.04 35.91 -1.02
CA SER A 129 21.73 35.35 -0.72
C SER A 129 21.53 35.24 0.79
N TYR A 130 20.33 35.52 1.28
CA TYR A 130 19.95 35.42 2.71
C TYR A 130 18.51 34.95 2.85
N CYS A 131 18.11 34.48 4.04
CA CYS A 131 16.70 34.21 4.35
C CYS A 131 15.86 35.48 4.18
N ASP A 132 14.61 35.37 3.70
CA ASP A 132 13.76 36.54 3.49
C ASP A 132 13.55 37.38 4.77
N GLU A 133 13.43 36.69 5.90
CA GLU A 133 13.27 37.33 7.20
C GLU A 133 14.56 38.02 7.68
N CYS A 134 15.72 37.43 7.40
CA CYS A 134 17.02 37.98 7.82
C CYS A 134 17.43 39.24 7.03
N LYS A 135 16.78 39.53 5.89
CA LYS A 135 17.03 40.78 5.15
C LYS A 135 16.50 42.04 5.85
N LYS A 136 15.70 41.89 6.90
CA LYS A 136 15.00 43.00 7.59
C LYS A 136 15.67 43.44 8.92
N CYS A 137 16.85 42.92 9.25
CA CYS A 137 17.63 43.37 10.42
C CYS A 137 18.55 44.54 10.08
#